data_AF-A0A327VZT6-F1
#
_entry.id   AF-A0A327VZT6-F1
#
_cell.length_a   1.000
_cell.length_b   1.000
_cell.length_c   1.000
_cell.angle_alpha   90.00
_cell.angle_beta   90.00
_cell.angle_gamma   90.00
#
_symmetry.space_group_name_H-M   'P 1'
#
loop_
_entity.id
_entity.type
_entity.pdbx_description
1 polymer ?
#
loop_
_entity_poly.entity_id
_entity_poly.type
_entity_poly.pdbx_seq_one_letter_code
_entity_poly.pdbx_strand_id
1 'polypeptide(L)'
;MRKICVAALFMLVCYCCSQSVKAPARAPFEFKDLLSDYQFFEGSLKQLHPRSGVTGYQLATPLFTDYSVKDRFIVLPKDSFLTYTSGGLPIFPDSTFIVKNFAYNNVNHEKIMIETRILFKDPYDHGWKVMNYLWNDAQTDASRWIAGKRIPITFLDDQGQQHSTLYQMPNTNDCKRCHINNSVLTPIGPKIRNLNWTPPGTEGNQLQRWAAAGILHQLPDLAQVNKLPVWTDSVHFSVSDRARAYLDVNCAHCHIKGGDAYNTGLFLDFESTASAPGVYKSPVSAGGGAGGLDYDIVPGDAGSSILAYRMNSVEPGVAMPELARTVIHKEGVALITKWINEMPKAKKDK
;
A
#
# COMPACT_ATOMS: atom_id res chain seq x y z
N MET A 1 -17.94 62.00 -77.51
CA MET A 1 -16.77 61.15 -77.17
C MET A 1 -16.33 61.45 -75.74
N ARG A 2 -15.91 60.40 -74.99
CA ARG A 2 -15.36 60.38 -73.61
C ARG A 2 -16.40 60.50 -72.48
N LYS A 3 -17.03 59.39 -72.06
CA LYS A 3 -16.59 58.29 -71.15
C LYS A 3 -16.46 58.74 -69.68
N ILE A 4 -17.48 58.38 -68.91
CA ILE A 4 -17.61 58.48 -67.45
C ILE A 4 -16.91 57.26 -66.83
N CYS A 5 -15.97 57.47 -65.92
CA CYS A 5 -15.34 56.42 -65.11
C CYS A 5 -16.03 56.36 -63.74
N VAL A 6 -16.70 55.24 -63.46
CA VAL A 6 -17.23 54.87 -62.15
C VAL A 6 -16.17 54.05 -61.43
N ALA A 7 -15.70 54.52 -60.27
CA ALA A 7 -14.80 53.76 -59.40
C ALA A 7 -15.63 52.80 -58.52
N ALA A 8 -15.44 51.50 -58.72
CA ALA A 8 -16.04 50.45 -57.91
C ALA A 8 -15.11 50.08 -56.74
N LEU A 9 -15.61 50.23 -55.52
CA LEU A 9 -14.93 49.88 -54.27
C LEU A 9 -15.08 48.37 -54.03
N PHE A 10 -14.00 47.59 -54.20
CA PHE A 10 -13.96 46.17 -53.86
C PHE A 10 -13.76 46.00 -52.35
N MET A 11 -14.79 45.54 -51.64
CA MET A 11 -14.71 45.15 -50.23
C MET A 11 -14.22 43.70 -50.14
N LEU A 12 -12.95 43.50 -49.79
CA LEU A 12 -12.33 42.19 -49.61
C LEU A 12 -12.71 41.64 -48.22
N VAL A 13 -13.65 40.69 -48.16
CA VAL A 13 -14.00 40.00 -46.92
C VAL A 13 -12.96 38.90 -46.66
N CYS A 14 -11.99 39.17 -45.77
CA CYS A 14 -11.07 38.16 -45.26
C CYS A 14 -11.84 37.18 -44.35
N TYR A 15 -12.25 36.05 -44.93
CA TYR A 15 -12.75 34.90 -44.18
C TYR A 15 -11.57 34.18 -43.53
N CYS A 16 -11.11 34.67 -42.37
CA CYS A 16 -10.08 33.99 -41.61
C CYS A 16 -10.71 32.77 -40.93
N CYS A 17 -10.44 31.59 -41.50
CA CYS A 17 -10.87 30.31 -40.96
C CYS A 17 -10.17 30.08 -39.60
N SER A 18 -10.86 30.37 -38.50
CA SER A 18 -10.40 30.05 -37.16
C SER A 18 -10.53 28.55 -36.93
N GLN A 19 -9.56 27.76 -37.40
CA GLN A 19 -9.42 26.39 -36.94
C GLN A 19 -8.94 26.44 -35.49
N SER A 20 -9.89 26.28 -34.56
CA SER A 20 -9.57 25.96 -33.18
C SER A 20 -8.76 24.67 -33.18
N VAL A 21 -7.45 24.76 -32.93
CA VAL A 21 -6.62 23.60 -32.62
C VAL A 21 -7.21 23.00 -31.35
N LYS A 22 -8.03 21.95 -31.48
CA LYS A 22 -8.46 21.16 -30.34
C LYS A 22 -7.18 20.65 -29.68
N ALA A 23 -6.95 21.02 -28.42
CA ALA A 23 -5.91 20.42 -27.62
C ALA A 23 -6.06 18.89 -27.73
N PRO A 24 -4.97 18.13 -27.97
CA PRO A 24 -5.07 16.69 -28.09
C PRO A 24 -5.77 16.14 -26.85
N ALA A 25 -6.81 15.32 -27.08
CA ALA A 25 -7.51 14.66 -26.00
C ALA A 25 -6.49 13.93 -25.14
N ARG A 26 -6.46 14.22 -23.83
CA ARG A 26 -5.57 13.57 -22.89
C ARG A 26 -5.82 12.06 -22.98
N ALA A 27 -4.82 11.26 -23.36
CA ALA A 27 -4.97 9.81 -23.41
C ALA A 27 -4.82 9.22 -21.99
N PRO A 28 -5.47 8.09 -21.69
CA PRO A 28 -5.20 7.35 -20.46
C PRO A 28 -3.72 6.98 -20.35
N PHE A 29 -3.17 7.02 -19.14
CA PHE A 29 -1.80 6.59 -18.91
C PHE A 29 -1.60 5.09 -19.18
N GLU A 30 -0.49 4.77 -19.84
CA GLU A 30 0.00 3.40 -20.06
C GLU A 30 1.31 3.17 -19.32
N PHE A 31 1.39 2.04 -18.61
CA PHE A 31 2.61 1.62 -17.94
C PHE A 31 3.66 1.18 -18.94
N LYS A 32 4.90 1.64 -18.76
CA LYS A 32 6.08 1.26 -19.55
C LYS A 32 6.40 -0.23 -19.40
N ASP A 33 7.06 -0.82 -20.39
CA ASP A 33 7.38 -2.25 -20.36
C ASP A 33 8.55 -2.58 -19.42
N LEU A 34 9.54 -1.69 -19.28
CA LEU A 34 10.65 -1.85 -18.34
C LEU A 34 10.57 -0.84 -17.19
N LEU A 35 11.07 -1.24 -16.02
CA LEU A 35 11.17 -0.37 -14.84
C LEU A 35 12.23 0.72 -15.06
N SER A 36 13.34 0.38 -15.72
CA SER A 36 14.41 1.34 -16.05
C SER A 36 13.92 2.51 -16.92
N ASP A 37 12.90 2.31 -17.77
CA ASP A 37 12.37 3.36 -18.63
C ASP A 37 11.76 4.53 -17.85
N TYR A 38 11.33 4.33 -16.61
CA TYR A 38 10.82 5.40 -15.76
C TYR A 38 11.91 6.34 -15.25
N GLN A 39 13.16 5.88 -15.21
CA GLN A 39 14.31 6.62 -14.71
C GLN A 39 14.12 7.15 -13.28
N PHE A 40 13.38 6.43 -12.42
CA PHE A 40 13.23 6.81 -11.00
C PHE A 40 14.56 6.75 -10.23
N PHE A 41 15.45 5.85 -10.65
CA PHE A 41 16.71 5.58 -9.98
C PHE A 41 17.91 5.82 -10.90
N GLU A 42 19.07 6.04 -10.31
CA GLU A 42 20.35 6.19 -10.99
C GLU A 42 21.31 5.04 -10.69
N GLY A 43 22.27 4.82 -11.59
CA GLY A 43 23.22 3.72 -11.48
C GLY A 43 22.56 2.34 -11.66
N SER A 44 23.06 1.35 -10.92
CA SER A 44 22.51 -0.01 -10.95
C SER A 44 21.13 -0.04 -10.31
N LEU A 45 20.10 -0.42 -11.08
CA LEU A 45 18.70 -0.30 -10.68
C LEU A 45 18.40 -1.00 -9.34
N LYS A 46 19.02 -2.15 -9.08
CA LYS A 46 18.81 -2.92 -7.83
C LYS A 46 19.25 -2.18 -6.55
N GLN A 47 20.10 -1.16 -6.68
CA GLN A 47 20.53 -0.34 -5.54
C GLN A 47 19.49 0.72 -5.18
N LEU A 48 18.53 1.00 -6.07
CA LEU A 48 17.41 1.92 -5.84
C LEU A 48 17.86 3.32 -5.37
N HIS A 49 19.00 3.80 -5.86
CA HIS A 49 19.48 5.16 -5.57
C HIS A 49 18.53 6.18 -6.22
N PRO A 50 17.74 6.94 -5.44
CA PRO A 50 16.68 7.77 -5.97
C PRO A 50 17.23 8.98 -6.70
N ARG A 51 16.68 9.31 -7.87
CA ARG A 51 16.92 10.60 -8.52
C ARG A 51 16.20 11.72 -7.78
N SER A 52 16.57 12.97 -8.07
CA SER A 52 15.85 14.15 -7.61
C SER A 52 14.34 14.05 -7.92
N GLY A 53 13.50 14.31 -6.92
CA GLY A 53 12.04 14.16 -7.01
C GLY A 53 11.50 12.78 -6.62
N VAL A 54 12.38 11.79 -6.37
CA VAL A 54 12.01 10.48 -5.85
C VAL A 54 12.29 10.44 -4.34
N THR A 55 11.23 10.46 -3.54
CA THR A 55 11.33 10.52 -2.07
C THR A 55 11.15 9.14 -1.47
N GLY A 56 12.20 8.61 -0.83
CA GLY A 56 12.13 7.40 -0.02
C GLY A 56 11.35 7.60 1.26
N TYR A 57 10.62 6.56 1.72
CA TYR A 57 9.84 6.64 2.96
C TYR A 57 9.76 5.32 3.70
N GLN A 58 9.59 5.42 5.01
CA GLN A 58 9.43 4.27 5.89
C GLN A 58 8.11 4.38 6.68
N LEU A 59 7.60 3.23 7.10
CA LEU A 59 6.35 3.11 7.85
C LEU A 59 6.68 2.64 9.26
N ALA A 60 6.04 3.23 10.26
CA ALA A 60 6.18 2.83 11.66
C ALA A 60 5.83 1.34 11.85
N THR A 61 4.75 0.90 11.19
CA THR A 61 4.34 -0.51 11.12
C THR A 61 4.16 -0.90 9.66
N PRO A 62 5.06 -1.73 9.09
CA PRO A 62 4.96 -2.21 7.71
C PRO A 62 4.07 -3.46 7.58
N LEU A 63 3.37 -3.57 6.44
CA LEU A 63 2.68 -4.80 6.05
C LEU A 63 3.66 -5.96 5.84
N PHE A 64 3.31 -7.13 6.36
CA PHE A 64 4.04 -8.39 6.22
C PHE A 64 3.79 -9.06 4.86
N THR A 65 4.83 -9.60 4.25
CA THR A 65 4.77 -10.32 2.96
C THR A 65 5.96 -11.27 2.93
N ASP A 66 5.80 -12.49 3.42
CA ASP A 66 6.84 -13.54 3.43
C ASP A 66 8.24 -13.07 3.83
N TYR A 67 8.35 -12.31 4.93
CA TYR A 67 9.60 -11.71 5.42
C TYR A 67 10.37 -10.85 4.39
N SER A 68 9.75 -10.45 3.29
CA SER A 68 10.36 -9.56 2.30
C SER A 68 10.70 -8.19 2.89
N VAL A 69 11.90 -7.73 2.56
CA VAL A 69 12.34 -6.34 2.77
C VAL A 69 11.74 -5.46 1.69
N LYS A 70 11.35 -4.23 2.06
CA LYS A 70 10.59 -3.35 1.18
C LYS A 70 11.11 -1.93 1.20
N ASP A 71 11.57 -1.46 0.05
CA ASP A 71 11.89 -0.05 -0.18
C ASP A 71 10.71 0.64 -0.84
N ARG A 72 10.36 1.82 -0.34
CA ARG A 72 9.17 2.54 -0.78
C ARG A 72 9.55 3.95 -1.17
N PHE A 73 8.99 4.39 -2.28
CA PHE A 73 9.23 5.72 -2.83
C PHE A 73 7.92 6.37 -3.27
N ILE A 74 7.87 7.69 -3.17
CA ILE A 74 6.86 8.54 -3.79
C ILE A 74 7.58 9.40 -4.82
N VAL A 75 7.05 9.46 -6.03
CA VAL A 75 7.52 10.36 -7.08
C VAL A 75 6.42 11.37 -7.32
N LEU A 76 6.71 12.62 -7.00
CA LEU A 76 5.79 13.73 -7.22
C LEU A 76 6.11 14.42 -8.54
N PRO A 77 5.09 14.89 -9.27
CA PRO A 77 5.30 15.86 -10.35
C PRO A 77 6.13 17.04 -9.86
N LYS A 78 6.89 17.64 -10.78
CA LYS A 78 7.65 18.86 -10.49
C LYS A 78 6.73 19.94 -9.90
N ASP A 79 7.21 20.62 -8.86
CA ASP A 79 6.54 21.73 -8.17
C ASP A 79 5.17 21.35 -7.54
N SER A 80 4.95 20.06 -7.26
CA SER A 80 3.75 19.55 -6.58
C SER A 80 4.08 18.95 -5.22
N PHE A 81 3.05 18.84 -4.38
CA PHE A 81 3.18 18.41 -2.98
C PHE A 81 2.01 17.53 -2.57
N LEU A 82 2.24 16.70 -1.55
CA LEU A 82 1.18 16.03 -0.81
C LEU A 82 0.47 17.06 0.07
N THR A 83 -0.85 16.91 0.26
CA THR A 83 -1.59 17.71 1.25
C THR A 83 -1.97 16.84 2.44
N TYR A 84 -1.70 17.33 3.65
CA TYR A 84 -2.08 16.66 4.89
C TYR A 84 -3.58 16.38 4.97
N THR A 85 -3.92 15.24 5.58
CA THR A 85 -5.27 14.90 6.01
C THR A 85 -5.22 14.29 7.42
N SER A 86 -6.33 14.33 8.15
CA SER A 86 -6.38 13.73 9.49
C SER A 86 -6.35 12.19 9.41
N GLY A 87 -5.27 11.57 9.90
CA GLY A 87 -5.20 10.13 10.19
C GLY A 87 -5.13 9.19 8.98
N GLY A 88 -5.77 9.52 7.85
CA GLY A 88 -5.86 8.72 6.62
C GLY A 88 -4.70 8.94 5.64
N LEU A 89 -4.94 8.64 4.36
CA LEU A 89 -3.98 8.94 3.28
C LEU A 89 -3.87 10.45 3.06
N PRO A 90 -2.68 11.01 2.79
CA PRO A 90 -2.59 12.38 2.28
C PRO A 90 -3.30 12.49 0.93
N ILE A 91 -3.65 13.71 0.54
CA ILE A 91 -4.09 13.97 -0.83
C ILE A 91 -2.85 13.95 -1.72
N PHE A 92 -2.85 13.04 -2.68
CA PHE A 92 -1.81 12.94 -3.70
C PHE A 92 -2.22 13.76 -4.93
N PRO A 93 -1.34 14.61 -5.47
CA PRO A 93 -1.61 15.28 -6.75
C PRO A 93 -1.66 14.25 -7.88
N ASP A 94 -2.34 14.59 -8.98
CA ASP A 94 -2.29 13.73 -10.16
C ASP A 94 -0.87 13.61 -10.71
N SER A 95 -0.62 12.56 -11.47
CA SER A 95 0.70 12.16 -11.96
C SER A 95 1.69 11.73 -10.86
N THR A 96 1.21 11.44 -9.65
CA THR A 96 2.01 10.83 -8.58
C THR A 96 2.26 9.34 -8.87
N PHE A 97 3.50 8.88 -8.66
CA PHE A 97 3.81 7.45 -8.53
C PHE A 97 4.06 7.05 -7.07
N ILE A 98 3.57 5.88 -6.68
CA ILE A 98 4.02 5.19 -5.47
C ILE A 98 4.69 3.90 -5.91
N VAL A 99 5.97 3.77 -5.61
CA VAL A 99 6.81 2.63 -6.01
C VAL A 99 7.15 1.81 -4.77
N LYS A 100 6.88 0.51 -4.82
CA LYS A 100 7.20 -0.43 -3.74
C LYS A 100 8.02 -1.56 -4.32
N ASN A 101 9.26 -1.68 -3.88
CA ASN A 101 10.16 -2.75 -4.28
C ASN A 101 10.15 -3.83 -3.19
N PHE A 102 10.10 -5.08 -3.61
CA PHE A 102 10.14 -6.25 -2.73
C PHE A 102 11.40 -7.04 -3.02
N ALA A 103 12.13 -7.34 -1.96
CA ALA A 103 13.34 -8.15 -2.02
C ALA A 103 13.36 -9.10 -0.82
N TYR A 104 14.26 -10.07 -0.85
CA TYR A 104 14.63 -10.88 0.30
C TYR A 104 16.13 -10.81 0.50
N ASN A 105 16.58 -11.04 1.72
CA ASN A 105 17.99 -11.28 1.99
C ASN A 105 18.22 -12.79 1.90
N ASN A 106 19.07 -13.22 0.97
CA ASN A 106 19.40 -14.63 0.83
C ASN A 106 20.27 -15.12 2.01
N VAL A 107 20.63 -16.40 2.00
CA VAL A 107 21.47 -17.01 3.05
C VAL A 107 22.89 -16.43 3.17
N ASN A 108 23.33 -15.66 2.18
CA ASN A 108 24.61 -14.94 2.17
C ASN A 108 24.47 -13.46 2.58
N HIS A 109 23.30 -13.05 3.09
CA HIS A 109 22.96 -11.66 3.42
C HIS A 109 22.96 -10.71 2.21
N GLU A 110 22.79 -11.24 1.00
CA GLU A 110 22.66 -10.44 -0.21
C GLU A 110 21.19 -10.12 -0.46
N LYS A 111 20.90 -8.85 -0.74
CA LYS A 111 19.55 -8.40 -1.10
C LYS A 111 19.23 -8.76 -2.55
N ILE A 112 18.24 -9.62 -2.74
CA ILE A 112 17.77 -10.09 -4.05
C ILE A 112 16.38 -9.53 -4.33
N MET A 113 16.27 -8.75 -5.40
CA MET A 113 15.03 -8.16 -5.89
C MET A 113 14.11 -9.23 -6.47
N ILE A 114 12.83 -9.16 -6.11
CA ILE A 114 11.78 -10.08 -6.55
C ILE A 114 10.83 -9.36 -7.51
N GLU A 115 10.19 -8.30 -7.02
CA GLU A 115 9.16 -7.56 -7.76
C GLU A 115 9.16 -6.08 -7.40
N THR A 116 8.63 -5.26 -8.30
CA THR A 116 8.31 -3.86 -8.05
C THR A 116 6.84 -3.62 -8.37
N ARG A 117 6.09 -3.03 -7.45
CA ARG A 117 4.69 -2.63 -7.67
C ARG A 117 4.61 -1.12 -7.79
N ILE A 118 3.95 -0.66 -8.83
CA ILE A 118 3.75 0.76 -9.11
C ILE A 118 2.25 1.07 -9.01
N LEU A 119 1.92 2.08 -8.22
CA LEU A 119 0.66 2.81 -8.33
C LEU A 119 0.89 4.13 -9.03
N PHE A 120 -0.02 4.52 -9.91
CA PHE A 120 0.01 5.81 -10.59
C PHE A 120 -1.34 6.51 -10.47
N LYS A 121 -1.34 7.79 -10.07
CA LYS A 121 -2.54 8.63 -10.02
C LYS A 121 -2.75 9.26 -11.39
N ASP A 122 -3.64 8.70 -12.20
CA ASP A 122 -3.83 9.12 -13.58
C ASP A 122 -4.56 10.46 -13.65
N PRO A 123 -3.98 11.50 -14.28
CA PRO A 123 -4.65 12.78 -14.43
C PRO A 123 -5.75 12.80 -15.51
N TYR A 124 -5.97 11.69 -16.23
CA TYR A 124 -7.05 11.53 -17.20
C TYR A 124 -8.42 11.35 -16.52
N ASP A 125 -8.50 10.41 -15.57
CA ASP A 125 -9.73 10.05 -14.86
C ASP A 125 -9.66 10.34 -13.35
N HIS A 126 -8.54 10.88 -12.88
CA HIS A 126 -8.22 11.07 -11.47
C HIS A 126 -8.25 9.76 -10.66
N GLY A 127 -8.17 8.61 -11.30
CA GLY A 127 -8.13 7.29 -10.68
C GLY A 127 -6.70 6.84 -10.36
N TRP A 128 -6.56 5.88 -9.47
CA TRP A 128 -5.31 5.14 -9.33
C TRP A 128 -5.29 3.96 -10.31
N LYS A 129 -4.11 3.70 -10.87
CA LYS A 129 -3.80 2.50 -11.66
C LYS A 129 -2.70 1.70 -10.97
N VAL A 130 -2.65 0.40 -11.19
CA VAL A 130 -1.63 -0.50 -10.61
C VAL A 130 -0.99 -1.39 -11.67
N MET A 131 0.31 -1.64 -11.50
CA MET A 131 1.07 -2.60 -12.31
C MET A 131 2.21 -3.22 -11.51
N ASN A 132 2.45 -4.51 -11.75
CA ASN A 132 3.58 -5.24 -11.18
C ASN A 132 4.69 -5.36 -12.23
N TYR A 133 5.92 -5.42 -11.74
CA TYR A 133 7.14 -5.62 -12.52
C TYR A 133 7.94 -6.76 -11.91
N LEU A 134 8.29 -7.74 -12.72
CA LEU A 134 9.06 -8.90 -12.31
C LEU A 134 10.54 -8.66 -12.59
N TRP A 135 11.38 -8.76 -11.56
CA TRP A 135 12.83 -8.66 -11.72
C TRP A 135 13.40 -9.85 -12.48
N ASN A 136 14.41 -9.59 -13.31
CA ASN A 136 15.14 -10.64 -13.98
C ASN A 136 16.19 -11.30 -13.06
N ASP A 137 16.61 -12.52 -13.40
CA ASP A 137 17.57 -13.29 -12.60
C ASP A 137 18.95 -12.60 -12.55
N ALA A 138 19.29 -11.81 -13.58
CA ALA A 138 20.52 -11.02 -13.64
C ALA A 138 20.52 -9.80 -12.68
N GLN A 139 19.37 -9.47 -12.06
CA GLN A 139 19.20 -8.34 -11.15
C GLN A 139 19.55 -6.98 -11.78
N THR A 140 19.26 -6.83 -13.08
CA THR A 140 19.57 -5.60 -13.83
C THR A 140 18.35 -4.74 -14.11
N ASP A 141 17.17 -5.34 -14.27
CA ASP A 141 15.92 -4.64 -14.57
C ASP A 141 14.70 -5.50 -14.17
N ALA A 142 13.51 -4.90 -14.27
CA ALA A 142 12.23 -5.56 -14.09
C ALA A 142 11.28 -5.26 -15.25
N SER A 143 10.57 -6.28 -15.73
CA SER A 143 9.62 -6.17 -16.83
C SER A 143 8.18 -6.20 -16.34
N ARG A 144 7.32 -5.42 -16.98
CA ARG A 144 5.88 -5.36 -16.70
C ARG A 144 5.27 -6.76 -16.72
N TRP A 145 4.51 -7.10 -15.68
CA TRP A 145 4.03 -8.45 -15.46
C TRP A 145 2.60 -8.49 -14.90
N ILE A 146 1.66 -9.05 -15.68
CA ILE A 146 0.23 -9.04 -15.34
C ILE A 146 -0.26 -10.35 -14.69
N ALA A 147 0.39 -11.48 -14.96
CA ALA A 147 -0.15 -12.81 -14.66
C ALA A 147 0.09 -13.31 -13.22
N GLY A 148 0.91 -12.59 -12.44
CA GLY A 148 1.45 -13.10 -11.17
C GLY A 148 2.53 -14.17 -11.39
N LYS A 149 3.24 -14.57 -10.33
CA LYS A 149 4.29 -15.61 -10.40
C LYS A 149 4.52 -16.25 -9.04
N ARG A 150 4.85 -17.54 -9.03
CA ARG A 150 5.43 -18.21 -7.86
C ARG A 150 6.94 -18.27 -8.04
N ILE A 151 7.68 -17.74 -7.08
CA ILE A 151 9.13 -17.57 -7.16
C ILE A 151 9.75 -18.32 -5.98
N PRO A 152 10.57 -19.36 -6.21
CA PRO A 152 11.26 -20.02 -5.12
C PRO A 152 12.24 -19.03 -4.48
N ILE A 153 12.14 -18.87 -3.16
CA ILE A 153 13.06 -18.06 -2.37
C ILE A 153 13.59 -18.86 -1.19
N THR A 154 14.82 -18.56 -0.81
CA THR A 154 15.46 -19.09 0.41
C THR A 154 16.09 -17.93 1.16
N PHE A 155 15.72 -17.76 2.42
CA PHE A 155 16.11 -16.63 3.25
C PHE A 155 16.44 -17.10 4.67
N LEU A 156 17.08 -16.22 5.45
CA LEU A 156 17.25 -16.40 6.90
C LEU A 156 16.17 -15.59 7.63
N ASP A 157 15.55 -16.18 8.64
CA ASP A 157 14.72 -15.42 9.59
C ASP A 157 15.58 -14.58 10.55
N ASP A 158 14.92 -13.83 11.43
CA ASP A 158 15.59 -12.96 12.41
C ASP A 158 16.44 -13.74 13.44
N GLN A 159 16.24 -15.05 13.55
CA GLN A 159 17.02 -15.96 14.39
C GLN A 159 18.17 -16.64 13.61
N GLY A 160 18.35 -16.31 12.33
CA GLY A 160 19.38 -16.89 11.46
C GLY A 160 19.04 -18.29 10.97
N GLN A 161 17.78 -18.75 11.12
CA GLN A 161 17.35 -20.04 10.61
C GLN A 161 16.95 -19.93 9.14
N GLN A 162 17.40 -20.88 8.34
CA GLN A 162 17.07 -20.96 6.91
C GLN A 162 15.61 -21.41 6.70
N HIS A 163 14.91 -20.68 5.83
CA HIS A 163 13.57 -21.01 5.34
C HIS A 163 13.52 -21.00 3.83
N SER A 164 12.68 -21.86 3.26
CA SER A 164 12.38 -21.88 1.82
C SER A 164 10.87 -21.83 1.61
N THR A 165 10.42 -21.04 0.65
CA THR A 165 9.01 -20.98 0.24
C THR A 165 8.88 -20.63 -1.24
N LEU A 166 7.66 -20.72 -1.77
CA LEU A 166 7.30 -20.22 -3.10
C LEU A 166 6.64 -18.85 -2.94
N TYR A 167 7.44 -17.79 -2.92
CA TYR A 167 6.93 -16.41 -2.85
C TYR A 167 5.87 -16.19 -3.93
N GLN A 168 4.69 -15.73 -3.51
CA GLN A 168 3.57 -15.50 -4.41
C GLN A 168 3.49 -14.01 -4.79
N MET A 169 4.04 -13.68 -5.96
CA MET A 169 3.82 -12.40 -6.61
C MET A 169 2.37 -12.34 -7.12
N PRO A 170 1.55 -11.39 -6.63
CA PRO A 170 0.16 -11.23 -7.05
C PRO A 170 0.04 -10.91 -8.54
N ASN A 171 -1.07 -11.27 -9.16
CA ASN A 171 -1.44 -10.77 -10.49
C ASN A 171 -2.10 -9.37 -10.37
N THR A 172 -2.35 -8.71 -11.51
CA THR A 172 -2.95 -7.35 -11.49
C THR A 172 -4.35 -7.32 -10.86
N ASN A 173 -5.15 -8.39 -10.96
CA ASN A 173 -6.46 -8.47 -10.34
C ASN A 173 -6.38 -8.66 -8.83
N ASP A 174 -5.41 -9.44 -8.34
CA ASP A 174 -5.12 -9.56 -6.90
C ASP A 174 -4.71 -8.21 -6.31
N CYS A 175 -3.91 -7.43 -7.05
CA CYS A 175 -3.58 -6.07 -6.64
C CYS A 175 -4.84 -5.20 -6.52
N LYS A 176 -5.75 -5.26 -7.50
CA LYS A 176 -7.03 -4.54 -7.42
C LYS A 176 -7.87 -5.00 -6.23
N ARG A 177 -7.96 -6.31 -5.97
CA ARG A 177 -8.71 -6.87 -4.83
C ARG A 177 -8.24 -6.28 -3.50
N CYS A 178 -6.92 -6.19 -3.32
CA CYS A 178 -6.33 -5.60 -2.11
C CYS A 178 -6.53 -4.07 -2.04
N HIS A 179 -6.40 -3.37 -3.17
CA HIS A 179 -6.38 -1.91 -3.24
C HIS A 179 -7.76 -1.25 -3.47
N ILE A 180 -8.84 -2.01 -3.66
CA ILE A 180 -10.19 -1.44 -3.86
C ILE A 180 -10.85 -1.11 -2.52
N ASN A 181 -11.44 0.09 -2.45
CA ASN A 181 -12.42 0.46 -1.44
C ASN A 181 -13.59 1.19 -2.12
N ASN A 182 -14.82 0.69 -1.94
CA ASN A 182 -16.02 1.20 -2.61
C ASN A 182 -15.84 1.31 -4.13
N SER A 183 -15.27 0.27 -4.74
CA SER A 183 -14.94 0.20 -6.18
C SER A 183 -13.90 1.21 -6.67
N VAL A 184 -13.23 1.94 -5.76
CA VAL A 184 -12.15 2.88 -6.08
C VAL A 184 -10.81 2.28 -5.68
N LEU A 185 -9.85 2.26 -6.61
CA LEU A 185 -8.47 1.85 -6.31
C LEU A 185 -7.79 2.92 -5.46
N THR A 186 -7.17 2.52 -4.35
CA THR A 186 -6.54 3.42 -3.37
C THR A 186 -5.19 2.90 -2.88
N PRO A 187 -4.22 3.77 -2.55
CA PRO A 187 -2.96 3.36 -1.95
C PRO A 187 -3.13 2.68 -0.58
N ILE A 188 -2.21 1.76 -0.25
CA ILE A 188 -2.14 1.11 1.06
C ILE A 188 -0.76 1.37 1.67
N GLY A 189 -0.75 1.83 2.92
CA GLY A 189 0.46 2.03 3.71
C GLY A 189 0.75 3.48 4.10
N PRO A 190 0.84 4.45 3.16
CA PRO A 190 1.29 5.81 3.47
C PRO A 190 0.18 6.68 4.09
N LYS A 191 -0.55 6.13 5.07
CA LYS A 191 -1.46 6.91 5.90
C LYS A 191 -0.63 7.83 6.78
N ILE A 192 -1.05 9.09 6.96
CA ILE A 192 -0.38 10.11 7.77
C ILE A 192 0.01 9.56 9.15
N ARG A 193 -0.89 8.82 9.82
CA ARG A 193 -0.59 8.19 11.11
C ARG A 193 0.61 7.24 11.10
N ASN A 194 0.79 6.48 10.02
CA ASN A 194 1.87 5.50 9.87
C ASN A 194 3.17 6.13 9.34
N LEU A 195 3.08 7.39 8.86
CA LEU A 195 4.21 8.21 8.46
C LEU A 195 4.68 9.13 9.60
N ASN A 196 3.85 9.36 10.63
CA ASN A 196 4.18 10.19 11.80
C ASN A 196 5.09 9.45 12.80
N TRP A 197 6.35 9.25 12.43
CA TRP A 197 7.35 8.64 13.29
C TRP A 197 8.76 9.08 12.92
N THR A 198 9.74 8.66 13.71
CA THR A 198 11.17 8.86 13.44
C THR A 198 11.78 7.54 12.97
N PRO A 199 11.99 7.36 11.65
CA PRO A 199 12.63 6.15 11.14
C PRO A 199 14.04 5.94 11.69
N PRO A 200 14.46 4.69 11.98
CA PRO A 200 15.83 4.35 12.32
C PRO A 200 16.82 4.88 11.28
N GLY A 201 17.96 5.38 11.76
CA GLY A 201 18.99 5.97 10.90
C GLY A 201 18.61 7.32 10.29
N THR A 202 17.53 7.96 10.75
CA THR A 202 17.16 9.32 10.32
C THR A 202 17.05 10.27 11.51
N GLU A 203 17.36 11.54 11.29
CA GLU A 203 17.17 12.60 12.30
C GLU A 203 15.77 13.21 12.18
N GLY A 204 15.04 13.29 13.29
CA GLY A 204 13.72 13.91 13.37
C GLY A 204 12.55 13.08 12.83
N ASN A 205 11.36 13.66 12.88
CA ASN A 205 10.13 13.00 12.40
C ASN A 205 10.01 13.08 10.87
N GLN A 206 9.54 12.01 10.23
CA GLN A 206 9.42 11.93 8.78
C GLN A 206 8.46 12.97 8.18
N LEU A 207 7.31 13.23 8.81
CA LEU A 207 6.35 14.23 8.32
C LEU A 207 6.93 15.65 8.43
N GLN A 208 7.64 15.96 9.51
CA GLN A 208 8.34 17.24 9.64
C GLN A 208 9.42 17.43 8.58
N ARG A 209 10.22 16.39 8.31
CA ARG A 209 11.20 16.44 7.21
C ARG A 209 10.53 16.66 5.85
N TRP A 210 9.40 16.01 5.60
CA TRP A 210 8.64 16.22 4.37
C TRP A 210 8.08 17.63 4.27
N ALA A 211 7.57 18.20 5.36
CA ALA A 211 7.11 19.58 5.39
C ALA A 211 8.25 20.57 5.14
N ALA A 212 9.40 20.39 5.80
CA ALA A 212 10.58 21.22 5.61
C ALA A 212 11.14 21.14 4.18
N ALA A 213 11.02 19.98 3.53
CA ALA A 213 11.45 19.77 2.15
C ALA A 213 10.40 20.17 1.09
N GLY A 214 9.24 20.71 1.49
CA GLY A 214 8.15 21.06 0.55
C GLY A 214 7.42 19.86 -0.08
N ILE A 215 7.63 18.65 0.45
CA ILE A 215 6.99 17.42 -0.04
C ILE A 215 5.56 17.29 0.51
N LEU A 216 5.31 17.77 1.72
CA LEU A 216 4.01 17.74 2.40
C LEU A 216 3.61 19.14 2.88
N HIS A 217 2.43 19.59 2.49
CA HIS A 217 1.88 20.88 2.91
C HIS A 217 0.74 20.71 3.92
N GLN A 218 0.43 21.81 4.61
CA GLN A 218 -0.66 21.91 5.59
C GLN A 218 -0.54 20.95 6.78
N LEU A 219 0.67 20.53 7.12
CA LEU A 219 0.94 19.76 8.34
C LEU A 219 0.68 20.66 9.57
N PRO A 220 -0.26 20.32 10.46
CA PRO A 220 -0.44 21.06 11.72
C PRO A 220 0.70 20.72 12.70
N ASP A 221 0.63 21.26 13.92
CA ASP A 221 1.54 20.85 14.99
C ASP A 221 1.50 19.32 15.17
N LEU A 222 2.67 18.67 15.24
CA LEU A 222 2.77 17.22 15.34
C LEU A 222 2.07 16.64 16.58
N ALA A 223 1.89 17.42 17.66
CA ALA A 223 1.14 17.00 18.83
C ALA A 223 -0.35 16.75 18.52
N GLN A 224 -0.87 17.33 17.44
CA GLN A 224 -2.24 17.13 16.97
C GLN A 224 -2.36 16.02 15.91
N VAL A 225 -1.24 15.48 15.44
CA VAL A 225 -1.21 14.45 14.41
C VAL A 225 -1.16 13.07 15.08
N ASN A 226 -2.16 12.24 14.80
CA ASN A 226 -2.20 10.87 15.29
C ASN A 226 -0.95 10.08 14.85
N LYS A 227 -0.53 9.14 15.69
CA LYS A 227 0.58 8.21 15.41
C LYS A 227 0.04 6.79 15.38
N LEU A 228 0.51 5.99 14.41
CA LEU A 228 0.31 4.55 14.46
C LEU A 228 1.41 3.94 15.34
N PRO A 229 1.06 3.12 16.34
CA PRO A 229 2.04 2.39 17.13
C PRO A 229 3.01 1.59 16.28
N VAL A 230 4.28 1.54 16.68
CA VAL A 230 5.27 0.62 16.13
C VAL A 230 4.99 -0.76 16.73
N TRP A 231 4.51 -1.71 15.93
CA TRP A 231 3.99 -2.99 16.43
C TRP A 231 5.05 -3.86 17.14
N THR A 232 6.33 -3.61 16.89
CA THR A 232 7.47 -4.27 17.54
C THR A 232 7.95 -3.57 18.81
N ASP A 233 7.54 -2.32 19.06
CA ASP A 233 8.04 -1.52 20.18
C ASP A 233 7.24 -1.78 21.47
N SER A 234 7.62 -2.86 22.14
CA SER A 234 7.02 -3.25 23.43
C SER A 234 7.38 -2.35 24.61
N VAL A 235 8.31 -1.40 24.43
CA VAL A 235 8.75 -0.49 25.50
C VAL A 235 7.78 0.68 25.64
N HIS A 236 7.34 1.24 24.50
CA HIS A 236 6.51 2.44 24.50
C HIS A 236 5.02 2.18 24.21
N PHE A 237 4.66 1.02 23.66
CA PHE A 237 3.27 0.71 23.28
C PHE A 237 2.75 -0.57 23.94
N SER A 238 1.50 -0.49 24.42
CA SER A 238 0.82 -1.64 25.00
C SER A 238 0.64 -2.78 23.99
N VAL A 239 0.38 -3.99 24.46
CA VAL A 239 0.06 -5.14 23.59
C VAL A 239 -1.15 -4.82 22.70
N SER A 240 -2.17 -4.17 23.24
CA SER A 240 -3.37 -3.80 22.48
C SER A 240 -3.08 -2.77 21.38
N ASP A 241 -2.28 -1.74 21.68
CA ASP A 241 -1.90 -0.72 20.68
C ASP A 241 -1.14 -1.36 19.50
N ARG A 242 -0.18 -2.23 19.82
CA ARG A 242 0.64 -2.93 18.82
C ARG A 242 -0.18 -3.91 18.00
N ALA A 243 -1.07 -4.68 18.63
CA ALA A 243 -1.95 -5.61 17.95
C ALA A 243 -2.89 -4.90 16.97
N ARG A 244 -3.51 -3.79 17.41
CA ARG A 244 -4.38 -2.98 16.52
C ARG A 244 -3.60 -2.35 15.37
N ALA A 245 -2.39 -1.85 15.60
CA ALA A 245 -1.54 -1.33 14.54
C ALA A 245 -1.17 -2.41 13.52
N TYR A 246 -0.83 -3.61 14.00
CA TYR A 246 -0.55 -4.77 13.18
C TYR A 246 -1.75 -5.17 12.31
N LEU A 247 -2.95 -5.22 12.89
CA LEU A 247 -4.19 -5.54 12.18
C LEU A 247 -4.58 -4.45 11.16
N ASP A 248 -4.37 -3.17 11.47
CA ASP A 248 -4.66 -2.06 10.53
C ASP A 248 -3.86 -2.21 9.23
N VAL A 249 -2.58 -2.54 9.34
CA VAL A 249 -1.71 -2.59 8.15
C VAL A 249 -1.86 -3.90 7.40
N ASN A 250 -2.07 -5.02 8.09
CA ASN A 250 -2.10 -6.35 7.45
C ASN A 250 -3.50 -6.80 7.02
N CYS A 251 -4.56 -6.26 7.62
CA CYS A 251 -5.92 -6.80 7.46
C CYS A 251 -6.97 -5.75 7.12
N ALA A 252 -6.88 -4.54 7.69
CA ALA A 252 -7.97 -3.57 7.63
C ALA A 252 -8.28 -3.03 6.22
N HIS A 253 -7.34 -3.07 5.28
CA HIS A 253 -7.63 -2.67 3.90
C HIS A 253 -8.73 -3.54 3.26
N CYS A 254 -8.84 -4.82 3.66
CA CYS A 254 -9.98 -5.68 3.31
C CYS A 254 -11.09 -5.60 4.35
N HIS A 255 -10.74 -5.61 5.64
CA HIS A 255 -11.65 -5.61 6.79
C HIS A 255 -12.03 -4.19 7.25
N ILE A 256 -12.61 -3.43 6.33
CA ILE A 256 -13.13 -2.07 6.53
C ILE A 256 -14.40 -1.89 5.70
N LYS A 257 -15.19 -0.86 6.01
CA LYS A 257 -16.31 -0.46 5.15
C LYS A 257 -15.83 -0.20 3.71
N GLY A 258 -16.48 -0.87 2.76
CA GLY A 258 -16.16 -0.79 1.33
C GLY A 258 -14.99 -1.66 0.85
N GLY A 259 -14.27 -2.32 1.75
CA GLY A 259 -13.21 -3.27 1.40
C GLY A 259 -13.75 -4.64 0.97
N ASP A 260 -12.88 -5.48 0.43
CA ASP A 260 -13.23 -6.80 -0.13
C ASP A 260 -13.88 -7.75 0.91
N ALA A 261 -13.48 -7.63 2.18
CA ALA A 261 -14.00 -8.44 3.28
C ALA A 261 -15.12 -7.72 4.08
N TYR A 262 -15.71 -6.65 3.54
CA TYR A 262 -16.72 -5.86 4.25
C TYR A 262 -17.94 -6.70 4.66
N ASN A 263 -18.39 -7.61 3.80
CA ASN A 263 -19.53 -8.50 4.05
C ASN A 263 -19.32 -9.45 5.25
N THR A 264 -18.08 -9.63 5.70
CA THR A 264 -17.79 -10.45 6.88
C THR A 264 -18.28 -9.79 8.17
N GLY A 265 -18.46 -8.47 8.17
CA GLY A 265 -18.77 -7.67 9.37
C GLY A 265 -17.61 -7.56 10.37
N LEU A 266 -16.42 -8.06 10.02
CA LEU A 266 -15.21 -7.94 10.83
C LEU A 266 -14.46 -6.66 10.42
N PHE A 267 -14.30 -5.73 11.36
CA PHE A 267 -13.65 -4.43 11.14
C PHE A 267 -12.37 -4.36 11.96
N LEU A 268 -11.24 -4.13 11.28
CA LEU A 268 -9.90 -4.22 11.86
C LEU A 268 -9.09 -2.93 11.70
N ASP A 269 -9.72 -1.84 11.24
CA ASP A 269 -9.06 -0.54 11.13
C ASP A 269 -8.75 0.07 12.50
N PHE A 270 -7.63 0.78 12.57
CA PHE A 270 -7.10 1.30 13.84
C PHE A 270 -8.06 2.28 14.52
N GLU A 271 -8.80 3.06 13.74
CA GLU A 271 -9.65 4.16 14.22
C GLU A 271 -11.04 3.69 14.64
N SER A 272 -11.45 2.47 14.28
CA SER A 272 -12.70 1.88 14.74
C SER A 272 -12.78 1.84 16.26
N THR A 273 -13.81 2.50 16.78
CA THR A 273 -14.20 2.50 18.20
C THR A 273 -15.34 1.50 18.46
N ALA A 274 -15.71 0.67 17.48
CA ALA A 274 -16.72 -0.36 17.67
C ALA A 274 -16.26 -1.26 18.83
N SER A 275 -17.15 -1.50 19.79
CA SER A 275 -16.87 -2.03 21.13
C SER A 275 -16.25 -3.43 21.16
N ALA A 276 -16.04 -4.06 20.02
CA ALA A 276 -14.99 -5.04 19.84
C ALA A 276 -14.77 -5.36 18.35
N PRO A 277 -13.52 -5.52 17.88
CA PRO A 277 -13.19 -5.81 16.48
C PRO A 277 -13.51 -7.27 16.09
N GLY A 278 -14.66 -7.81 16.51
CA GLY A 278 -15.06 -9.21 16.29
C GLY A 278 -15.20 -10.07 17.54
N VAL A 279 -15.24 -9.51 18.75
CA VAL A 279 -15.47 -10.31 19.98
C VAL A 279 -16.84 -10.97 19.94
N TYR A 280 -16.85 -12.29 20.14
CA TYR A 280 -18.03 -13.16 20.06
C TYR A 280 -18.86 -12.96 18.78
N LYS A 281 -18.24 -12.45 17.73
CA LYS A 281 -18.88 -12.32 16.43
C LYS A 281 -18.75 -13.66 15.71
N SER A 282 -19.88 -14.25 15.34
CA SER A 282 -19.85 -15.49 14.56
C SER A 282 -19.35 -15.26 13.13
N PRO A 283 -18.67 -16.25 12.52
CA PRO A 283 -18.19 -16.14 11.16
C PRO A 283 -19.37 -16.12 10.18
N VAL A 284 -19.37 -15.16 9.26
CA VAL A 284 -20.40 -15.05 8.21
C VAL A 284 -19.97 -15.76 6.94
N SER A 285 -18.70 -15.61 6.56
CA SER A 285 -18.17 -16.05 5.26
C SER A 285 -16.90 -16.89 5.35
N ALA A 286 -16.44 -17.23 6.56
CA ALA A 286 -15.23 -18.04 6.72
C ALA A 286 -15.41 -19.51 6.27
N GLY A 287 -16.65 -20.02 6.26
CA GLY A 287 -16.96 -21.39 5.86
C GLY A 287 -16.09 -22.42 6.60
N GLY A 288 -15.57 -23.43 5.88
CA GLY A 288 -14.62 -24.40 6.42
C GLY A 288 -13.30 -23.78 6.91
N GLY A 289 -12.94 -22.59 6.42
CA GLY A 289 -11.76 -21.84 6.85
C GLY A 289 -11.83 -21.36 8.31
N ALA A 290 -12.98 -21.46 8.97
CA ALA A 290 -13.12 -21.20 10.41
C ALA A 290 -12.53 -22.32 11.29
N GLY A 291 -12.24 -23.50 10.74
CA GLY A 291 -11.66 -24.61 11.50
C GLY A 291 -12.59 -25.22 12.55
N GLY A 292 -13.91 -25.05 12.40
CA GLY A 292 -14.91 -25.50 13.38
C GLY A 292 -15.03 -24.62 14.62
N LEU A 293 -14.41 -23.43 14.62
CA LEU A 293 -14.52 -22.45 15.70
C LEU A 293 -15.74 -21.54 15.51
N ASP A 294 -16.32 -21.09 16.62
CA ASP A 294 -17.61 -20.38 16.63
C ASP A 294 -17.49 -18.86 16.46
N TYR A 295 -16.35 -18.26 16.77
CA TYR A 295 -16.20 -16.81 16.92
C TYR A 295 -14.89 -16.25 16.38
N ASP A 296 -14.98 -15.05 15.78
CA ASP A 296 -13.83 -14.32 15.25
C ASP A 296 -12.76 -14.09 16.35
N ILE A 297 -13.19 -13.60 17.52
CA ILE A 297 -12.36 -13.40 18.71
C ILE A 297 -13.10 -13.87 19.97
N VAL A 298 -12.44 -14.68 20.80
CA VAL A 298 -12.88 -15.09 22.14
C VAL A 298 -11.92 -14.47 23.17
N PRO A 299 -12.35 -13.43 23.91
CA PRO A 299 -11.52 -12.77 24.92
C PRO A 299 -10.97 -13.76 25.96
N GLY A 300 -9.66 -13.72 26.18
CA GLY A 300 -8.96 -14.60 27.10
C GLY A 300 -8.71 -16.02 26.57
N ASP A 301 -9.09 -16.33 25.33
CA ASP A 301 -8.86 -17.64 24.71
C ASP A 301 -8.59 -17.53 23.20
N ALA A 302 -7.33 -17.30 22.86
CA ALA A 302 -6.87 -17.29 21.47
C ALA A 302 -7.00 -18.65 20.78
N GLY A 303 -6.99 -19.77 21.53
CA GLY A 303 -7.13 -21.12 20.96
C GLY A 303 -8.51 -21.35 20.36
N SER A 304 -9.53 -20.73 20.92
CA SER A 304 -10.91 -20.76 20.43
C SER A 304 -11.26 -19.62 19.46
N SER A 305 -10.28 -18.82 19.03
CA SER A 305 -10.49 -17.63 18.19
C SER A 305 -10.12 -17.86 16.71
N ILE A 306 -11.08 -17.67 15.80
CA ILE A 306 -10.87 -17.84 14.34
C ILE A 306 -9.74 -16.94 13.84
N LEU A 307 -9.64 -15.69 14.33
CA LEU A 307 -8.60 -14.75 13.88
C LEU A 307 -7.19 -15.34 14.09
N ALA A 308 -6.90 -15.84 15.29
CA ALA A 308 -5.59 -16.41 15.61
C ALA A 308 -5.34 -17.71 14.83
N TYR A 309 -6.35 -18.58 14.72
CA TYR A 309 -6.29 -19.83 13.94
C TYR A 309 -5.92 -19.59 12.47
N ARG A 310 -6.64 -18.68 11.79
CA ARG A 310 -6.44 -18.38 10.36
C ARG A 310 -5.12 -17.65 10.09
N MET A 311 -4.67 -16.82 11.02
CA MET A 311 -3.35 -16.20 10.95
C MET A 311 -2.21 -17.23 11.06
N ASN A 312 -2.43 -18.32 11.81
CA ASN A 312 -1.47 -19.39 12.06
C ASN A 312 -1.57 -20.56 11.05
N SER A 313 -2.08 -20.31 9.84
CA SER A 313 -2.20 -21.32 8.78
C SER A 313 -1.70 -20.78 7.44
N VAL A 314 -1.14 -21.67 6.61
CA VAL A 314 -0.80 -21.43 5.20
C VAL A 314 -1.67 -22.24 4.25
N GLU A 315 -2.64 -22.98 4.78
CA GLU A 315 -3.54 -23.79 3.98
C GLU A 315 -4.49 -22.88 3.16
N PRO A 316 -4.60 -23.07 1.84
CA PRO A 316 -5.54 -22.32 1.01
C PRO A 316 -6.98 -22.40 1.54
N GLY A 317 -7.66 -21.25 1.62
CA GLY A 317 -9.02 -21.14 2.18
C GLY A 317 -9.05 -20.95 3.71
N VAL A 318 -8.01 -21.37 4.43
CA VAL A 318 -7.86 -21.08 5.88
C VAL A 318 -7.04 -19.82 6.09
N ALA A 319 -5.89 -19.72 5.41
CA ALA A 319 -4.87 -18.68 5.59
C ALA A 319 -5.43 -17.25 5.47
N MET A 320 -5.14 -16.41 6.47
CA MET A 320 -5.41 -14.97 6.46
C MET A 320 -4.18 -14.14 6.87
N PRO A 321 -3.66 -13.20 6.04
CA PRO A 321 -4.20 -12.79 4.74
C PRO A 321 -4.12 -13.86 3.66
N GLU A 322 -5.10 -13.86 2.74
CA GLU A 322 -5.21 -14.84 1.64
C GLU A 322 -4.21 -14.60 0.50
N LEU A 323 -3.72 -13.37 0.38
CA LEU A 323 -2.87 -12.92 -0.73
C LEU A 323 -1.47 -12.56 -0.22
N ALA A 324 -0.48 -12.81 -1.07
CA ALA A 324 0.91 -12.41 -0.85
C ALA A 324 1.50 -12.91 0.49
N ARG A 325 1.05 -14.09 0.93
CA ARG A 325 1.58 -14.80 2.09
C ARG A 325 1.59 -16.30 1.87
N THR A 326 2.77 -16.90 2.02
CA THR A 326 3.02 -18.33 1.92
C THR A 326 3.70 -18.91 3.16
N VAL A 327 4.12 -18.05 4.10
CA VAL A 327 4.64 -18.47 5.41
C VAL A 327 3.87 -17.82 6.56
N ILE A 328 3.90 -18.45 7.72
CA ILE A 328 3.32 -17.88 8.95
C ILE A 328 4.25 -16.77 9.44
N HIS A 329 3.70 -15.58 9.70
CA HIS A 329 4.40 -14.52 10.43
C HIS A 329 4.34 -14.83 11.93
N LYS A 330 5.36 -15.52 12.44
CA LYS A 330 5.36 -16.05 13.82
C LYS A 330 5.19 -14.95 14.87
N GLU A 331 5.87 -13.83 14.69
CA GLU A 331 5.86 -12.68 15.58
C GLU A 331 4.50 -12.00 15.58
N GLY A 332 3.88 -11.86 14.41
CA GLY A 332 2.53 -11.34 14.26
C GLY A 332 1.48 -12.23 14.92
N VAL A 333 1.56 -13.55 14.72
CA VAL A 333 0.68 -14.53 15.40
C VAL A 333 0.86 -14.44 16.91
N ALA A 334 2.11 -14.46 17.40
CA ALA A 334 2.39 -14.36 18.83
C ALA A 334 1.81 -13.09 19.46
N LEU A 335 1.93 -11.93 18.78
CA LEU A 335 1.35 -10.67 19.24
C LEU A 335 -0.19 -10.75 19.33
N ILE A 336 -0.86 -11.27 18.30
CA ILE A 336 -2.32 -11.36 18.29
C ILE A 336 -2.83 -12.40 19.30
N THR A 337 -2.17 -13.54 19.43
CA THR A 337 -2.46 -14.54 20.47
C THR A 337 -2.34 -13.93 21.85
N LYS A 338 -1.24 -13.20 22.12
CA LYS A 338 -1.03 -12.52 23.41
C LYS A 338 -2.13 -11.49 23.67
N TRP A 339 -2.43 -10.66 22.67
CA TRP A 339 -3.47 -9.64 22.78
C TRP A 339 -4.84 -10.23 23.11
N ILE A 340 -5.26 -11.29 22.42
CA ILE A 340 -6.55 -11.96 22.70
C ILE A 340 -6.57 -12.55 24.10
N ASN A 341 -5.49 -13.21 24.53
CA ASN A 341 -5.40 -13.83 25.86
C ASN A 341 -5.38 -12.79 27.00
N GLU A 342 -4.87 -11.58 26.76
CA GLU A 342 -4.89 -10.47 27.72
C GLU A 342 -6.21 -9.70 27.76
N MET A 343 -7.14 -9.96 26.82
CA MET A 343 -8.46 -9.31 26.87
C MET A 343 -9.23 -9.73 28.12
N PRO A 344 -9.92 -8.79 28.79
CA PRO A 344 -10.86 -9.15 29.84
C PRO A 344 -11.91 -10.12 29.29
N LYS A 345 -12.11 -11.24 29.99
CA LYS A 345 -13.18 -12.20 29.65
C LYS A 345 -14.52 -11.48 29.72
N ALA A 346 -15.08 -11.13 28.57
CA ALA A 346 -16.40 -10.55 28.49
C ALA A 346 -17.45 -11.64 28.80
N LYS A 347 -18.53 -11.27 29.49
CA LYS A 347 -19.68 -12.18 29.58
C LYS A 347 -20.25 -12.34 28.17
N LYS A 348 -20.43 -13.58 27.75
CA LYS A 348 -21.20 -13.90 26.55
C LYS A 348 -22.63 -13.47 26.84
N ASP A 349 -23.07 -12.34 26.26
CA ASP A 349 -24.48 -11.98 26.29
C ASP A 349 -25.24 -13.12 25.60
N LYS A 350 -26.15 -13.75 26.35
CA LYS A 350 -26.83 -14.99 25.97
C LYS A 350 -27.79 -14.79 24.80
#